data_AF-A0AAP0CAH0-F1
#
_entry.id   AF-A0AAP0CAH0-F1
#
_cell.length_a   1.000
_cell.length_b   1.000
_cell.length_c   1.000
_cell.angle_alpha   90.00
_cell.angle_beta   90.00
_cell.angle_gamma   90.00
#
_symmetry.space_group_name_H-M   'P 1'
#
loop_
_entity.id
_entity.type
_entity.pdbx_description
1 polymer ?
#
loop_
_entity_poly.entity_id
_entity_poly.type
_entity_poly.pdbx_seq_one_letter_code
_entity_poly.pdbx_strand_id
1 'polypeptide(L)'
;MCSSIDHIQSIQDNNPKSTAVPPPIYIPEHLRRHHTHSVSPHQCVSTVTQSISAPVETVWSVVRRFDNPQAYKHFLKSCHVIVGDGTDVGSVREVRVVSGLPAGSSMERLEILDDERHVMSFCVVGGDHRLKNYRSVTTLHSSPASGGTTVVVESYVVDVPPENTKEETCVFVETIVRCNLLSLKQISQNLARNK
;
A
#
# COMPACT_ATOMS: atom_id res chain seq x y z
N MET A 1 23.53 -18.92 8.36
CA MET A 1 22.32 -18.16 8.74
C MET A 1 21.15 -18.56 7.83
N CYS A 2 20.70 -19.81 7.90
CA CYS A 2 19.68 -20.37 7.01
C CYS A 2 18.82 -21.37 7.77
N SER A 3 18.20 -20.95 8.88
CA SER A 3 17.36 -21.85 9.70
C SER A 3 16.13 -21.19 10.32
N SER A 4 15.92 -19.88 10.11
CA SER A 4 14.72 -19.18 10.61
C SER A 4 13.63 -19.01 9.55
N ILE A 5 13.93 -19.26 8.27
CA ILE A 5 12.97 -19.20 7.16
C ILE A 5 12.20 -20.53 7.04
N ASP A 6 12.88 -21.66 7.20
CA ASP A 6 12.26 -22.99 7.10
C ASP A 6 11.21 -23.25 8.19
N HIS A 7 11.34 -22.61 9.35
CA HIS A 7 10.39 -22.81 10.47
C HIS A 7 9.06 -22.04 10.29
N ILE A 8 9.03 -21.02 9.44
CA ILE A 8 7.79 -20.31 9.11
C ILE A 8 7.02 -21.07 8.02
N GLN A 9 7.75 -21.75 7.12
CA GLN A 9 7.17 -22.56 6.06
C GLN A 9 6.35 -23.74 6.63
N SER A 10 6.81 -24.38 7.72
CA SER A 10 6.17 -25.61 8.23
C SER A 10 4.86 -25.39 8.99
N ILE A 11 4.50 -24.16 9.34
CA ILE A 11 3.23 -23.85 10.04
C ILE A 11 2.06 -23.74 9.05
N GLN A 12 2.33 -23.56 7.75
CA GLN A 12 1.29 -23.39 6.73
C GLN A 12 0.77 -24.70 6.11
N ASP A 13 1.41 -25.85 6.35
CA ASP A 13 1.12 -27.09 5.61
C ASP A 13 0.07 -28.02 6.24
N ASN A 14 -0.54 -27.68 7.38
CA ASN A 14 -1.52 -28.54 8.05
C ASN A 14 -2.91 -27.93 8.24
N ASN A 15 -3.58 -27.56 7.14
CA ASN A 15 -5.04 -27.44 7.16
C ASN A 15 -5.66 -27.89 5.83
N PRO A 16 -6.47 -28.97 5.79
CA PRO A 16 -6.99 -29.53 4.55
C PRO A 16 -8.03 -28.62 3.88
N LYS A 17 -7.72 -28.29 2.62
CA LYS A 17 -8.61 -27.87 1.51
C LYS A 17 -10.01 -27.37 1.89
N SER A 18 -10.15 -26.04 1.98
CA SER A 18 -11.36 -25.37 1.51
C SER A 18 -11.00 -24.60 0.23
N THR A 19 -11.25 -25.21 -0.93
CA THR A 19 -11.18 -24.57 -2.24
C THR A 19 -12.40 -23.67 -2.44
N ALA A 20 -12.54 -22.64 -1.60
CA ALA A 20 -13.38 -21.51 -1.96
C ALA A 20 -12.53 -20.62 -2.88
N VAL A 21 -12.86 -20.60 -4.18
CA VAL A 21 -12.37 -19.55 -5.07
C VAL A 21 -12.76 -18.22 -4.39
N PRO A 22 -11.80 -17.34 -4.05
CA PRO A 22 -12.13 -16.04 -3.48
C PRO A 22 -13.12 -15.37 -4.44
N PRO A 23 -14.26 -14.84 -3.95
CA PRO A 23 -15.19 -14.16 -4.82
C PRO A 23 -14.44 -13.09 -5.62
N PRO A 24 -14.78 -12.88 -6.90
CA PRO A 24 -14.12 -11.86 -7.71
C PRO A 24 -14.20 -10.54 -6.95
N ILE A 25 -13.03 -9.97 -6.68
CA ILE A 25 -12.91 -8.69 -5.99
C ILE A 25 -13.58 -7.66 -6.88
N TYR A 26 -14.75 -7.18 -6.45
CA TYR A 26 -15.50 -6.16 -7.17
C TYR A 26 -14.87 -4.81 -6.90
N ILE A 27 -14.18 -4.23 -7.89
CA ILE A 27 -13.74 -2.84 -7.85
C ILE A 27 -14.77 -2.00 -8.61
N PRO A 28 -15.45 -1.04 -7.97
CA PRO A 28 -16.37 -0.12 -8.64
C PRO A 28 -15.75 0.53 -9.87
N GLU A 29 -16.53 0.69 -10.95
CA GLU A 29 -16.01 1.18 -12.24
C GLU A 29 -15.34 2.56 -12.13
N HIS A 30 -15.88 3.45 -11.31
CA HIS A 30 -15.31 4.78 -11.07
C HIS A 30 -13.92 4.71 -10.41
N LEU A 31 -13.63 3.66 -9.62
CA LEU A 31 -12.31 3.43 -9.01
C LEU A 31 -11.33 2.74 -9.96
N ARG A 32 -11.81 1.93 -10.91
CA ARG A 32 -10.93 1.23 -11.88
C ARG A 32 -10.05 2.18 -12.69
N ARG A 33 -10.58 3.37 -13.02
CA ARG A 33 -9.85 4.40 -13.80
C ARG A 33 -8.61 4.90 -13.05
N HIS A 34 -8.68 4.97 -11.72
CA HIS A 34 -7.57 5.38 -10.87
C HIS A 34 -6.42 4.37 -10.82
N HIS A 35 -6.70 3.10 -11.12
CA HIS A 35 -5.70 2.02 -11.14
C HIS A 35 -5.20 1.68 -12.56
N THR A 36 -5.64 2.42 -13.58
CA THR A 36 -5.18 2.26 -14.95
C THR A 36 -3.96 3.15 -15.18
N HIS A 37 -2.77 2.55 -15.19
CA HIS A 37 -1.51 3.26 -15.40
C HIS A 37 -1.06 3.15 -16.86
N SER A 38 -0.57 4.24 -17.45
CA SER A 38 0.21 4.18 -18.70
C SER A 38 1.61 3.66 -18.37
N VAL A 39 1.94 2.46 -18.84
CA VAL A 39 3.17 1.76 -18.46
C VAL A 39 4.16 1.75 -19.61
N SER A 40 5.37 2.24 -19.36
CA SER A 40 6.48 2.15 -20.30
C SER A 40 7.18 0.78 -20.22
N PRO A 41 7.91 0.33 -21.27
CA PRO A 41 8.58 -0.98 -21.26
C PRO A 41 9.55 -1.20 -20.09
N HIS A 42 10.18 -0.12 -19.60
CA HIS A 42 11.12 -0.13 -18.48
C HIS A 42 10.44 0.01 -17.11
N GLN A 43 9.12 -0.08 -17.04
CA GLN A 43 8.35 0.08 -15.80
C GLN A 43 7.69 -1.23 -15.36
N CYS A 44 7.64 -1.39 -14.05
CA CYS A 44 6.82 -2.38 -13.37
C CYS A 44 5.50 -1.75 -12.92
N VAL A 45 4.41 -2.50 -13.05
CA VAL A 45 3.09 -2.16 -12.49
C VAL A 45 2.55 -3.37 -11.75
N SER A 46 1.89 -3.16 -10.61
CA SER A 46 1.11 -4.20 -9.93
C SER A 46 -0.07 -3.59 -9.20
N THR A 47 -1.04 -4.43 -8.84
CA THR A 47 -2.22 -4.08 -8.06
C THR A 47 -2.43 -5.12 -6.97
N VAL A 48 -2.51 -4.66 -5.72
CA VAL A 48 -2.74 -5.48 -4.54
C VAL A 48 -4.10 -5.13 -3.96
N THR A 49 -4.85 -6.13 -3.53
CA THR A 49 -6.12 -5.92 -2.84
C THR A 49 -6.13 -6.59 -1.47
N GLN A 50 -6.75 -5.93 -0.50
CA GLN A 50 -6.97 -6.46 0.84
C GLN A 50 -8.40 -6.18 1.33
N SER A 51 -9.13 -7.22 1.71
CA SER A 51 -10.40 -7.08 2.45
C SER A 51 -10.14 -6.93 3.95
N ILE A 52 -10.81 -5.97 4.57
CA ILE A 52 -10.67 -5.58 5.97
C ILE A 52 -12.06 -5.55 6.62
N SER A 53 -12.27 -6.35 7.67
CA SER A 53 -13.55 -6.33 8.42
C SER A 53 -13.58 -5.13 9.38
N ALA A 54 -13.75 -3.95 8.80
CA ALA A 54 -13.94 -2.66 9.47
C ALA A 54 -14.72 -1.71 8.55
N PRO A 55 -15.50 -0.75 9.10
CA PRO A 55 -16.18 0.26 8.30
C PRO A 55 -15.21 1.12 7.48
N VAL A 56 -15.64 1.57 6.30
CA VAL A 56 -14.79 2.34 5.37
C VAL A 56 -14.21 3.58 6.01
N GLU A 57 -15.00 4.31 6.80
CA GLU A 57 -14.55 5.49 7.55
C GLU A 57 -13.43 5.18 8.55
N THR A 58 -13.49 4.01 9.19
CA THR A 58 -12.43 3.59 10.13
C THR A 58 -11.14 3.30 9.37
N VAL A 59 -11.19 2.60 8.24
CA VAL A 59 -10.00 2.31 7.43
C VAL A 59 -9.46 3.60 6.80
N TRP A 60 -10.34 4.44 6.25
CA TRP A 60 -9.98 5.69 5.61
C TRP A 60 -9.32 6.67 6.58
N SER A 61 -9.79 6.74 7.83
CA SER A 61 -9.17 7.58 8.86
C SER A 61 -7.69 7.29 9.12
N VAL A 62 -7.24 6.07 8.81
CA VAL A 62 -5.82 5.66 8.86
C VAL A 62 -5.11 5.97 7.55
N VAL A 63 -5.70 5.55 6.41
CA VAL A 63 -5.07 5.69 5.08
C VAL A 63 -4.84 7.15 4.70
N ARG A 64 -5.82 8.03 4.95
CA ARG A 64 -5.80 9.45 4.55
C ARG A 64 -4.71 10.29 5.23
N ARG A 65 -4.06 9.76 6.28
CA ARG A 65 -3.02 10.46 7.04
C ARG A 65 -1.70 10.47 6.28
N PHE A 66 -1.62 11.35 5.27
CA PHE A 66 -0.38 11.54 4.51
C PHE A 66 0.78 12.00 5.39
N ASP A 67 0.51 12.73 6.46
CA ASP A 67 1.50 13.16 7.44
C ASP A 67 1.98 12.01 8.37
N ASN A 68 1.20 10.94 8.53
CA ASN A 68 1.49 9.83 9.43
C ASN A 68 1.33 8.44 8.78
N PRO A 69 2.11 8.12 7.73
CA PRO A 69 2.09 6.80 7.10
C PRO A 69 2.55 5.68 8.04
N GLN A 70 3.34 6.02 9.06
CA GLN A 70 3.88 5.08 10.05
C GLN A 70 2.79 4.39 10.86
N ALA A 71 1.59 4.99 10.88
CA ALA A 71 0.41 4.38 11.47
C ALA A 71 0.15 2.97 10.94
N TYR A 72 0.53 2.62 9.70
CA TYR A 72 0.40 1.26 9.18
C TYR A 72 1.58 0.79 8.29
N LYS A 73 2.52 1.67 7.93
CA LYS A 73 3.71 1.32 7.14
C LYS A 73 4.91 1.09 8.06
N HIS A 74 5.11 -0.14 8.52
CA HIS A 74 6.10 -0.47 9.55
C HIS A 74 7.57 -0.32 9.13
N PHE A 75 7.86 -0.27 7.83
CA PHE A 75 9.23 -0.05 7.35
C PHE A 75 9.69 1.41 7.48
N LEU A 76 8.86 2.31 8.00
CA LEU A 76 9.17 3.73 8.16
C LEU A 76 9.60 4.06 9.59
N LYS A 77 10.80 4.61 9.72
CA LYS A 77 11.36 5.12 10.98
C LYS A 77 10.77 6.47 11.40
N SER A 78 10.55 7.38 10.45
CA SER A 78 9.99 8.72 10.70
C SER A 78 9.30 9.26 9.45
N CYS A 79 8.35 10.16 9.65
CA CYS A 79 7.72 10.97 8.60
C CYS A 79 7.67 12.44 9.03
N HIS A 80 8.04 13.35 8.14
CA HIS A 80 7.90 14.78 8.35
C HIS A 80 7.32 15.43 7.10
N VAL A 81 6.28 16.26 7.25
CA VAL A 81 5.80 17.13 6.18
C VAL A 81 6.82 18.26 6.03
N ILE A 82 7.42 18.38 4.84
CA ILE A 82 8.46 19.37 4.53
C ILE A 82 7.94 20.52 3.66
N VAL A 83 6.79 20.33 2.98
CA VAL A 83 6.08 21.35 2.21
C VAL A 83 4.58 21.15 2.40
N GLY A 84 3.85 22.23 2.66
CA GLY A 84 2.40 22.18 2.90
C GLY A 84 2.05 21.72 4.32
N ASP A 85 0.81 21.28 4.50
CA ASP A 85 0.24 20.87 5.78
C ASP A 85 -0.03 19.35 5.86
N GLY A 86 0.18 18.63 4.75
CA GLY A 86 -0.07 17.21 4.65
C GLY A 86 -1.54 16.84 4.40
N THR A 87 -2.42 17.82 4.20
CA THR A 87 -3.82 17.62 3.80
C THR A 87 -4.10 18.16 2.40
N ASP A 88 -3.39 19.20 1.97
CA ASP A 88 -3.58 19.77 0.64
C ASP A 88 -2.76 19.04 -0.44
N VAL A 89 -3.38 18.82 -1.60
CA VAL A 89 -2.70 18.29 -2.80
C VAL A 89 -1.50 19.17 -3.14
N GLY A 90 -0.36 18.54 -3.42
CA GLY A 90 0.93 19.21 -3.61
C GLY A 90 1.81 19.25 -2.35
N SER A 91 1.27 18.93 -1.16
CA SER A 91 2.07 18.74 0.05
C SER A 91 3.15 17.67 -0.17
N VAL A 92 4.32 17.86 0.43
CA VAL A 92 5.47 16.95 0.33
C VAL A 92 5.89 16.48 1.71
N ARG A 93 6.10 15.17 1.87
CA ARG A 93 6.67 14.57 3.07
C ARG A 93 8.04 13.95 2.78
N GLU A 94 8.95 14.03 3.75
CA GLU A 94 10.14 13.19 3.81
C GLU A 94 9.86 12.02 4.75
N VAL A 95 9.97 10.79 4.24
CA VAL A 95 9.96 9.58 5.05
C VAL A 95 11.36 8.99 5.13
N ARG A 96 11.71 8.45 6.30
CA ARG A 96 12.97 7.70 6.51
C ARG A 96 12.64 6.24 6.74
N VAL A 97 13.42 5.37 6.12
CA VAL A 97 13.23 3.92 6.19
C VAL A 97 14.04 3.34 7.35
N VAL A 98 13.58 2.22 7.92
CA VAL A 98 14.34 1.50 8.94
C VAL A 98 15.65 0.93 8.37
N SER A 99 16.66 0.74 9.23
CA SER A 99 17.95 0.17 8.83
C SER A 99 17.80 -1.26 8.29
N GLY A 100 18.62 -1.63 7.30
CA GLY A 100 18.62 -2.98 6.70
C GLY A 100 17.82 -3.06 5.38
N LEU A 101 17.14 -1.99 4.99
CA LEU A 101 16.61 -1.82 3.64
C LEU A 101 17.57 -0.98 2.78
N PRO A 102 17.58 -1.16 1.45
CA PRO A 102 18.50 -0.48 0.52
C PRO A 102 18.17 1.01 0.29
N ALA A 103 17.41 1.64 1.18
CA ALA A 103 16.93 3.02 1.05
C ALA A 103 17.14 3.78 2.37
N GLY A 104 17.63 5.01 2.28
CA GLY A 104 17.78 5.91 3.42
C GLY A 104 16.55 6.79 3.65
N SER A 105 16.01 7.39 2.59
CA SER A 105 14.88 8.33 2.65
C SER A 105 14.11 8.40 1.34
N SER A 106 12.85 8.87 1.38
CA SER A 106 11.99 9.11 0.22
C SER A 106 11.27 10.45 0.41
N MET A 107 11.30 11.30 -0.61
CA MET A 107 10.50 12.52 -0.69
C MET A 107 9.29 12.24 -1.55
N GLU A 108 8.10 12.40 -0.97
CA GLU A 108 6.84 11.97 -1.54
C GLU A 108 5.89 13.16 -1.62
N ARG A 109 5.24 13.36 -2.77
CA ARG A 109 4.25 14.41 -2.99
C ARG A 109 2.85 13.83 -3.04
N LEU A 110 1.91 14.44 -2.33
CA LEU A 110 0.49 14.12 -2.38
C LEU A 110 -0.11 14.60 -3.71
N GLU A 111 -0.69 13.67 -4.47
CA GLU A 111 -1.25 13.92 -5.81
C GLU A 111 -2.77 13.95 -5.81
N ILE A 112 -3.40 13.12 -4.97
CA ILE A 112 -4.85 13.03 -4.82
C ILE A 112 -5.15 12.80 -3.34
N LEU A 113 -6.10 13.55 -2.81
CA LEU A 113 -6.78 13.24 -1.54
C LEU A 113 -8.26 13.58 -1.71
N ASP A 114 -9.08 12.55 -1.92
CA ASP A 114 -10.52 12.67 -2.10
C ASP A 114 -11.20 11.93 -0.95
N ASP A 115 -11.68 12.68 0.04
CA ASP A 115 -12.35 12.16 1.22
C ASP A 115 -13.74 11.60 0.92
N GLU A 116 -14.43 12.09 -0.12
CA GLU A 116 -15.76 11.63 -0.49
C GLU A 116 -15.73 10.27 -1.20
N ARG A 117 -14.71 10.05 -2.04
CA ARG A 117 -14.53 8.82 -2.81
C ARG A 117 -13.49 7.86 -2.20
N HIS A 118 -12.88 8.25 -1.09
CA HIS A 118 -11.82 7.52 -0.38
C HIS A 118 -10.66 7.14 -1.31
N VAL A 119 -10.14 8.13 -2.05
CA VAL A 119 -9.02 7.97 -2.99
C VAL A 119 -7.82 8.78 -2.52
N MET A 120 -6.67 8.13 -2.41
CA MET A 120 -5.40 8.77 -2.10
C MET A 120 -4.35 8.37 -3.14
N SER A 121 -3.53 9.32 -3.57
CA SER A 121 -2.38 9.04 -4.43
C SER A 121 -1.19 9.89 -4.03
N PHE A 122 0.00 9.31 -4.14
CA PHE A 122 1.24 10.04 -4.01
C PHE A 122 2.25 9.57 -5.06
N CYS A 123 3.20 10.45 -5.39
CA CYS A 123 4.35 10.11 -6.18
C CYS A 123 5.64 10.40 -5.43
N VAL A 124 6.69 9.65 -5.77
CA VAL A 124 8.04 9.88 -5.27
C VAL A 124 8.73 10.90 -6.17
N VAL A 125 9.22 11.98 -5.56
CA VAL A 125 9.83 13.13 -6.25
C VAL A 125 11.33 13.25 -5.99
N GLY A 126 11.88 12.41 -5.12
CA GLY A 126 13.30 12.30 -4.84
C GLY A 126 13.55 11.48 -3.58
N GLY A 127 14.80 11.48 -3.10
CA GLY A 127 15.21 10.70 -1.93
C GLY A 127 16.43 9.82 -2.23
N ASP A 128 16.82 9.07 -1.21
CA ASP A 128 17.92 8.10 -1.25
C ASP A 128 17.36 6.69 -1.37
N HIS A 129 16.90 6.34 -2.57
CA HIS A 129 16.40 5.01 -2.91
C HIS A 129 16.44 4.76 -4.43
N ARG A 130 16.19 3.51 -4.84
CA ARG A 130 16.25 3.08 -6.25
C ARG A 130 14.91 3.18 -6.99
N LEU A 131 13.80 3.43 -6.28
CA LEU A 131 12.42 3.46 -6.83
C LEU A 131 12.07 4.78 -7.51
N LYS A 132 12.71 5.08 -8.65
CA LYS A 132 12.44 6.30 -9.43
C LYS A 132 11.04 6.27 -10.04
N ASN A 133 10.43 7.47 -10.14
CA ASN A 133 9.09 7.66 -10.72
C ASN A 133 8.01 6.75 -10.12
N TYR A 134 8.18 6.33 -8.86
CA TYR A 134 7.18 5.56 -8.16
C TYR A 134 5.92 6.40 -7.98
N ARG A 135 4.77 5.85 -8.37
CA ARG A 135 3.45 6.46 -8.16
C ARG A 135 2.52 5.39 -7.63
N SER A 136 1.85 5.67 -6.51
CA SER A 136 0.85 4.79 -5.93
C SER A 136 -0.52 5.46 -5.91
N VAL A 137 -1.56 4.64 -6.04
CA VAL A 137 -2.96 5.03 -5.86
C VAL A 137 -3.63 3.99 -4.97
N THR A 138 -4.24 4.46 -3.88
CA THR A 138 -5.01 3.66 -2.93
C THR A 138 -6.47 4.09 -3.00
N THR A 139 -7.38 3.13 -3.22
CA THR A 139 -8.83 3.36 -3.17
C THR A 139 -9.48 2.43 -2.17
N LEU A 140 -10.53 2.91 -1.51
CA LEU A 140 -11.31 2.13 -0.56
C LEU A 140 -12.77 2.10 -1.02
N HIS A 141 -13.44 0.97 -0.79
CA HIS A 141 -14.88 0.87 -1.00
C HIS A 141 -15.48 -0.20 -0.09
N SER A 142 -16.75 -0.01 0.26
CA SER A 142 -17.51 -1.01 1.01
C SER A 142 -17.75 -2.25 0.14
N SER A 143 -17.55 -3.43 0.73
CA SER A 143 -17.90 -4.71 0.10
C SER A 143 -19.43 -4.83 -0.01
N PRO A 144 -20.01 -4.98 -1.21
CA PRO A 144 -21.45 -5.19 -1.35
C PRO A 144 -21.90 -6.55 -0.79
N ALA A 145 -20.98 -7.52 -0.69
CA ALA A 145 -21.28 -8.88 -0.23
C ALA A 145 -21.22 -9.04 1.29
N SER A 146 -20.55 -8.12 2.01
CA SER A 146 -20.34 -8.24 3.45
C SER A 146 -20.40 -6.87 4.12
N GLY A 147 -21.58 -6.56 4.70
CA GLY A 147 -21.80 -5.34 5.47
C GLY A 147 -20.70 -5.15 6.53
N GLY A 148 -20.15 -3.93 6.61
CA GLY A 148 -19.06 -3.61 7.54
C GLY A 148 -17.67 -4.10 7.13
N THR A 149 -17.49 -4.59 5.90
CA THR A 149 -16.16 -4.89 5.33
C THR A 149 -15.78 -3.85 4.29
N THR A 150 -14.53 -3.40 4.35
CA THR A 150 -13.91 -2.51 3.37
C THR A 150 -12.94 -3.30 2.50
N VAL A 151 -12.96 -3.04 1.20
CA VAL A 151 -11.96 -3.52 0.24
C VAL A 151 -11.00 -2.36 -0.04
N VAL A 152 -9.72 -2.59 0.20
CA VAL A 152 -8.64 -1.64 -0.10
C VAL A 152 -7.88 -2.13 -1.33
N VAL A 153 -7.76 -1.29 -2.34
CA VAL A 153 -6.97 -1.57 -3.54
C VAL A 153 -5.83 -0.58 -3.61
N GLU A 154 -4.60 -1.07 -3.67
CA GLU A 154 -3.41 -0.25 -3.91
C GLU A 154 -2.74 -0.71 -5.20
N SER A 155 -2.60 0.19 -6.18
CA SER A 155 -1.81 -0.06 -7.38
C SER A 155 -0.66 0.92 -7.47
N TYR A 156 0.42 0.47 -8.08
CA TYR A 156 1.60 1.29 -8.28
C TYR A 156 2.21 1.08 -9.64
N VAL A 157 2.95 2.09 -10.10
CA VAL A 157 3.90 2.01 -11.22
C VAL A 157 5.25 2.54 -10.75
N VAL A 158 6.34 1.96 -11.23
CA VAL A 158 7.71 2.35 -10.87
C VAL A 158 8.68 1.97 -11.97
N ASP A 159 9.75 2.75 -12.11
CA ASP A 159 10.85 2.42 -13.01
C ASP A 159 11.63 1.20 -12.49
N VAL A 160 12.04 0.34 -13.40
CA VAL A 160 12.94 -0.78 -13.13
C VAL A 160 14.38 -0.24 -13.11
N PRO A 161 15.10 -0.33 -11.97
CA PRO A 161 16.50 0.08 -11.92
C PRO A 161 17.36 -0.71 -12.92
N PRO A 162 18.41 -0.12 -13.52
CA PRO A 162 19.26 -0.81 -14.50
C PRO A 162 19.88 -2.11 -13.99
N GLU A 163 20.11 -2.21 -12.68
CA GLU A 163 20.74 -3.36 -12.04
C GLU A 163 19.72 -4.44 -11.59
N ASN A 164 18.44 -4.31 -11.94
CA ASN A 164 17.40 -5.27 -11.59
C ASN A 164 16.59 -5.71 -12.81
N THR A 165 16.05 -6.92 -12.73
CA THR A 165 14.98 -7.34 -13.64
C THR A 165 13.66 -6.68 -13.26
N LYS A 166 12.72 -6.69 -14.21
CA LYS A 166 11.35 -6.21 -13.95
C LYS A 166 10.69 -7.04 -12.87
N GLU A 167 10.88 -8.36 -12.92
CA GLU A 167 10.31 -9.32 -11.99
C GLU A 167 10.82 -9.09 -10.56
N GLU A 168 12.13 -8.90 -10.39
CA GLU A 168 12.73 -8.58 -9.08
C GLU A 168 12.17 -7.30 -8.48
N THR A 169 12.08 -6.24 -9.30
CA THR A 169 11.53 -4.95 -8.87
C THR A 169 10.07 -5.08 -8.48
N CYS A 170 9.26 -5.77 -9.29
CA CYS A 170 7.85 -6.01 -9.01
C CYS A 170 7.66 -6.79 -7.71
N VAL A 171 8.37 -7.92 -7.55
CA VAL A 171 8.25 -8.75 -6.34
C VAL A 171 8.64 -7.97 -5.09
N PHE A 172 9.73 -7.19 -5.15
CA PHE A 172 10.17 -6.37 -4.03
C PHE A 172 9.11 -5.34 -3.62
N VAL A 173 8.63 -4.53 -4.56
CA VAL A 173 7.66 -3.46 -4.27
C VAL A 173 6.29 -4.04 -3.88
N GLU A 174 5.84 -5.09 -4.56
CA GLU A 174 4.60 -5.79 -4.22
C GLU A 174 4.63 -6.39 -2.81
N THR A 175 5.78 -6.92 -2.38
CA THR A 175 5.96 -7.42 -1.01
C THR A 175 5.78 -6.31 0.01
N ILE A 176 6.38 -5.13 -0.21
CA ILE A 176 6.22 -3.97 0.67
C ILE A 176 4.75 -3.54 0.75
N VAL A 177 4.07 -3.42 -0.40
CA VAL A 177 2.65 -3.04 -0.45
C VAL A 177 1.77 -4.07 0.28
N ARG A 178 1.99 -5.37 0.06
CA ARG A 178 1.28 -6.44 0.80
C ARG A 178 1.48 -6.34 2.30
N CYS A 179 2.71 -6.15 2.76
CA CYS A 179 3.00 -6.00 4.19
C CYS A 179 2.28 -4.78 4.79
N ASN A 180 2.27 -3.65 4.08
CA ASN A 180 1.55 -2.45 4.52
C ASN A 180 0.04 -2.71 4.63
N LEU A 181 -0.58 -3.32 3.60
CA LEU A 181 -2.01 -3.61 3.65
C LEU A 181 -2.39 -4.65 4.71
N LEU A 182 -1.52 -5.61 5.00
CA LEU A 182 -1.70 -6.56 6.10
C LEU A 182 -1.67 -5.86 7.47
N SER A 183 -0.74 -4.91 7.67
CA SER A 183 -0.71 -4.08 8.88
C SER A 183 -1.97 -3.21 9.00
N LEU A 184 -2.35 -2.52 7.91
CA LEU A 184 -3.56 -1.70 7.86
C LEU A 184 -4.80 -2.50 8.25
N LYS A 185 -4.91 -3.75 7.78
CA LYS A 185 -5.99 -4.66 8.15
C LYS A 185 -6.03 -4.87 9.66
N GLN A 186 -4.92 -5.26 10.27
CA GLN A 186 -4.84 -5.54 11.71
C GLN A 186 -5.23 -4.31 12.54
N ILE A 187 -4.68 -3.15 12.19
CA ILE A 187 -4.90 -1.90 12.91
C ILE A 187 -6.35 -1.44 12.79
N SER A 188 -6.90 -1.47 11.58
CA SER A 188 -8.29 -1.06 11.34
C SER A 188 -9.30 -1.97 12.02
N GLN A 189 -9.05 -3.28 12.04
CA GLN A 189 -9.90 -4.25 12.76
C GLN A 189 -9.83 -4.06 14.28
N ASN A 190 -8.68 -3.66 14.81
CA ASN A 190 -8.54 -3.33 16.23
C ASN A 190 -9.29 -2.03 16.57
N LEU A 191 -9.16 -1.01 15.73
CA LEU A 191 -9.90 0.25 15.89
C LEU A 191 -11.42 0.03 15.83
N ALA A 192 -11.90 -0.84 14.94
CA ALA A 192 -13.32 -1.15 14.83
C ALA A 192 -13.86 -1.93 16.04
N ARG A 193 -13.03 -2.73 16.71
CA ARG A 193 -13.41 -3.48 17.92
C ARG A 193 -13.43 -2.63 19.19
N ASN A 194 -12.68 -1.54 19.20
CA ASN A 194 -12.50 -0.65 20.35
C ASN A 194 -13.36 0.62 20.27
N LYS A 195 -14.25 0.72 19.29
CA LYS A 195 -15.28 1.75 19.16
C LYS A 195 -16.59 1.24 19.73
#